data_AF-A0A125S0V4-F1
#
_entry.id   AF-A0A125S0V4-F1
#
_cell.length_a   1.000
_cell.length_b   1.000
_cell.length_c   1.000
_cell.angle_alpha   90.00
_cell.angle_beta   90.00
_cell.angle_gamma   90.00
#
_symmetry.space_group_name_H-M   'P 1'
#
loop_
_entity.id
_entity.type
_entity.pdbx_description
1 polymer ?
#
loop_
_entity_poly.entity_id
_entity_poly.type
_entity_poly.pdbx_seq_one_letter_code
_entity_poly.pdbx_strand_id
1 'polypeptide(L)'
;MREQIKKEKRILELVKKHLSVEVPDWRISSTELVAYPILKDNPVLNLDAETYEIIWNMDKDSPKYITSLAKTLFEIHSIPDIFK
;
A
#
# COMPACT_ATOMS: atom_id res chain seq x y z
N MET A 1 2.41 5.03 -19.46
CA MET A 1 3.49 4.97 -18.45
C MET A 1 3.68 6.29 -17.69
N ARG A 2 4.13 7.41 -18.31
CA ARG A 2 4.29 8.71 -17.60
C ARG A 2 3.06 9.16 -16.81
N GLU A 3 1.90 9.12 -17.45
CA GLU A 3 0.65 9.58 -16.81
C GLU A 3 0.17 8.63 -15.70
N GLN A 4 0.48 7.33 -15.80
CA GLN A 4 0.16 6.36 -14.73
C GLN A 4 1.02 6.64 -13.49
N ILE A 5 2.34 6.85 -13.67
CA ILE A 5 3.27 7.19 -12.57
C ILE A 5 2.86 8.50 -11.89
N LYS A 6 2.47 9.53 -12.67
CA LYS A 6 1.97 10.79 -12.12
C LYS A 6 0.67 10.60 -11.34
N LYS A 7 -0.27 9.82 -11.89
CA LYS A 7 -1.55 9.52 -11.25
C LYS A 7 -1.34 8.78 -9.93
N GLU A 8 -0.52 7.74 -9.94
CA GLU A 8 -0.21 6.93 -8.77
C GLU A 8 0.51 7.75 -7.70
N LYS A 9 1.51 8.56 -8.06
CA LYS A 9 2.14 9.49 -7.13
C LYS A 9 1.13 10.41 -6.47
N ARG A 10 0.19 11.00 -7.25
CA ARG A 10 -0.85 11.87 -6.69
C ARG A 10 -1.77 11.12 -5.73
N ILE A 11 -2.07 9.85 -6.01
CA ILE A 11 -2.84 8.99 -5.10
C ILE A 11 -2.04 8.76 -3.82
N LEU A 12 -0.76 8.39 -3.90
CA LEU A 12 0.12 8.16 -2.75
C LEU A 12 0.23 9.41 -1.85
N GLU A 13 0.42 10.59 -2.45
CA GLU A 13 0.47 11.87 -1.73
C GLU A 13 -0.85 12.24 -1.05
N LEU A 14 -1.98 11.77 -1.59
CA LEU A 14 -3.28 11.92 -0.97
C LEU A 14 -3.42 10.97 0.21
N VAL A 15 -3.31 9.66 -0.04
CA VAL A 15 -3.58 8.64 0.98
C VAL A 15 -2.61 8.75 2.17
N LYS A 16 -1.36 9.15 1.95
CA LYS A 16 -0.36 9.37 3.03
C LYS A 16 -0.84 10.34 4.12
N LYS A 17 -1.74 11.27 3.78
CA LYS A 17 -2.27 12.27 4.72
C LYS A 17 -3.46 11.77 5.55
N HIS A 18 -4.10 10.69 5.11
CA HIS A 18 -5.38 10.22 5.66
C HIS A 18 -5.29 8.83 6.29
N LEU A 19 -4.33 8.01 5.90
CA LEU A 19 -4.20 6.65 6.40
C LEU A 19 -3.32 6.60 7.66
N SER A 20 -3.70 5.73 8.60
CA SER A 20 -2.91 5.42 9.80
C SER A 20 -1.81 4.38 9.54
N VAL A 21 -1.84 3.72 8.38
CA VAL A 21 -0.82 2.77 7.91
C VAL A 21 0.19 3.46 7.00
N GLU A 22 1.39 2.88 6.91
CA GLU A 22 2.41 3.38 5.99
C GLU A 22 2.00 3.16 4.53
N VAL A 23 2.35 4.13 3.67
CA VAL A 23 2.23 4.04 2.22
C VAL A 23 3.56 4.41 1.57
N PRO A 24 3.86 3.89 0.38
CA PRO A 24 5.08 4.25 -0.34
C PRO A 24 5.25 5.76 -0.50
N ASP A 25 6.34 6.30 0.03
CA ASP A 25 6.72 7.71 -0.10
C ASP A 25 7.69 7.89 -1.28
N TRP A 26 7.15 8.07 -2.49
CA TRP A 26 7.93 8.18 -3.72
C TRP A 26 8.75 9.48 -3.77
N ARG A 27 9.95 9.41 -3.20
CA ARG A 27 10.95 10.48 -3.22
C ARG A 27 11.51 10.70 -4.63
N ILE A 28 11.62 9.64 -5.43
CA ILE A 28 12.01 9.70 -6.83
C ILE A 28 10.86 9.15 -7.67
N SER A 29 10.47 9.89 -8.70
CA SER A 29 9.43 9.48 -9.65
C SER A 29 9.69 10.09 -11.04
N SER A 30 10.37 9.35 -11.91
CA SER A 30 10.60 9.69 -13.32
C SER A 30 10.04 8.60 -14.23
N THR A 31 10.32 8.67 -15.53
CA THR A 31 9.98 7.56 -16.44
C THR A 31 10.86 6.34 -16.29
N GLU A 32 12.06 6.55 -15.79
CA GLU A 32 13.14 5.59 -15.76
C GLU A 32 13.25 4.95 -14.37
N LEU A 33 12.87 5.67 -13.31
CA LEU A 33 12.99 5.20 -11.94
C LEU A 33 11.89 5.76 -11.04
N VAL A 34 11.32 4.86 -10.23
CA VAL A 34 10.54 5.17 -9.05
C VAL A 34 11.27 4.58 -7.84
N ALA A 35 11.49 5.37 -6.79
CA ALA A 35 12.17 4.91 -5.59
C ALA A 35 11.58 5.54 -4.32
N TYR A 36 11.51 4.74 -3.28
CA TYR A 36 10.99 5.08 -1.96
C TYR A 36 11.71 4.24 -0.88
N PRO A 37 11.74 4.71 0.38
CA PRO A 37 12.24 3.91 1.49
C PRO A 37 11.40 2.67 1.70
N ILE A 38 12.02 1.55 2.07
CA ILE A 38 11.30 0.33 2.43
C ILE A 38 10.31 0.61 3.57
N LEU A 39 9.11 0.03 3.48
CA LEU A 39 8.12 0.08 4.56
C LEU A 39 8.59 -0.82 5.72
N LYS A 40 8.13 -0.53 6.94
CA LYS A 40 8.66 -1.18 8.13
C LYS A 40 8.33 -2.66 8.22
N ASP A 41 7.10 -3.02 7.84
CA ASP A 41 6.54 -4.34 8.08
C ASP A 41 6.61 -5.24 6.84
N ASN A 42 6.62 -6.56 7.07
CA ASN A 42 6.63 -7.56 6.01
C ASN A 42 5.24 -7.73 5.38
N PRO A 43 5.15 -8.12 4.10
CA PRO A 43 3.90 -8.53 3.49
C PRO A 43 3.26 -9.68 4.28
N VAL A 44 1.94 -9.67 4.42
CA VAL A 44 1.19 -10.76 5.09
C VAL A 44 1.35 -12.10 4.38
N LEU A 45 1.48 -12.05 3.05
CA LEU A 45 1.59 -13.20 2.18
C LEU A 45 2.63 -12.91 1.11
N ASN A 46 3.54 -13.86 0.91
CA ASN A 46 4.45 -13.89 -0.23
C ASN A 46 4.10 -15.09 -1.11
N LEU A 47 4.24 -14.92 -2.42
CA LEU A 47 4.20 -16.01 -3.38
C LEU A 47 5.64 -16.29 -3.81
N ASP A 48 6.11 -17.51 -3.59
CA ASP A 48 7.41 -17.94 -4.10
C ASP A 48 7.36 -18.00 -5.63
N ALA A 49 8.29 -17.33 -6.31
CA ALA A 49 8.27 -17.21 -7.76
C ALA A 49 8.74 -18.48 -8.49
N GLU A 50 9.45 -19.37 -7.81
CA GLU A 50 10.00 -20.60 -8.38
C GLU A 50 9.08 -21.79 -8.10
N THR A 51 8.64 -21.92 -6.85
CA THR A 51 7.83 -23.05 -6.38
C THR A 51 6.33 -22.78 -6.43
N TYR A 52 5.91 -21.51 -6.58
CA TYR A 52 4.51 -21.06 -6.47
C TYR A 52 3.87 -21.32 -5.12
N GLU A 53 4.67 -21.58 -4.09
CA GLU A 53 4.19 -21.80 -2.73
C GLU A 53 3.76 -20.48 -2.09
N ILE A 54 2.70 -20.57 -1.27
CA ILE A 54 2.18 -19.44 -0.50
C ILE A 54 2.86 -19.45 0.87
N ILE A 55 3.64 -18.40 1.13
CA ILE A 55 4.34 -18.20 2.40
C ILE A 55 3.54 -17.18 3.22
N TRP A 56 3.01 -17.62 4.36
CA TRP A 56 2.29 -16.77 5.31
C TRP A 56 3.23 -16.19 6.36
N ASN A 57 3.25 -14.86 6.50
CA ASN A 57 4.03 -14.16 7.53
C ASN A 57 3.20 -13.76 8.76
N MET A 58 1.96 -14.25 8.83
CA MET A 58 1.08 -14.13 9.99
C MET A 58 0.19 -15.36 10.11
N ASP A 59 -0.37 -15.58 11.29
CA ASP A 59 -1.42 -16.56 11.50
C ASP A 59 -2.67 -16.19 10.68
N LYS A 60 -3.01 -17.02 9.69
CA LYS A 60 -4.14 -16.83 8.77
C LYS A 60 -5.49 -16.70 9.47
N ASP A 61 -5.64 -17.29 10.66
CA ASP A 61 -6.90 -17.29 11.42
C ASP A 61 -6.90 -16.21 12.52
N SER A 62 -5.90 -15.31 12.52
CA SER A 62 -5.79 -14.24 13.51
C SER A 62 -6.97 -13.27 13.41
N PRO A 63 -7.78 -13.12 14.48
CA PRO A 63 -8.91 -12.19 14.47
C PRO A 63 -8.48 -10.72 14.39
N LYS A 64 -7.22 -10.43 14.75
CA LYS A 64 -6.67 -9.06 14.73
C LYS A 64 -6.57 -8.51 13.31
N TYR A 65 -6.36 -9.37 12.31
CA TYR A 65 -6.20 -8.95 10.92
C TYR A 65 -7.50 -8.38 10.35
N ILE A 66 -8.64 -8.97 10.69
CA ILE A 66 -9.95 -8.47 10.24
C ILE A 66 -10.19 -7.06 10.77
N THR A 67 -9.91 -6.83 12.05
CA THR A 67 -10.09 -5.51 12.66
C THR A 67 -9.12 -4.47 12.08
N SER A 68 -7.84 -4.81 11.88
CA SER A 68 -6.87 -3.87 11.30
C SER A 68 -7.20 -3.55 9.83
N LEU A 69 -7.56 -4.57 9.04
CA LEU A 69 -7.95 -4.39 7.64
C LEU A 69 -9.22 -3.53 7.52
N ALA A 70 -10.25 -3.81 8.33
CA ALA A 70 -11.49 -3.05 8.33
C ALA A 70 -11.24 -1.56 8.67
N LYS A 71 -10.38 -1.28 9.65
CA LYS A 71 -9.99 0.09 9.99
C LYS A 71 -9.33 0.79 8.80
N THR A 72 -8.35 0.15 8.14
CA THR A 72 -7.67 0.73 6.99
C THR A 72 -8.61 0.97 5.81
N LEU A 73 -9.52 0.04 5.53
CA LEU A 73 -10.53 0.20 4.47
C LEU A 73 -11.50 1.35 4.79
N PHE A 74 -11.91 1.49 6.05
CA PHE A 74 -12.72 2.62 6.49
C PHE A 74 -11.98 3.95 6.28
N GLU A 75 -10.70 4.04 6.64
CA GLU A 75 -9.87 5.22 6.41
C GLU A 75 -9.76 5.57 4.92
N ILE A 76 -9.53 4.57 4.05
CA ILE A 76 -9.48 4.76 2.59
C ILE A 76 -10.80 5.30 2.05
N HIS A 77 -11.94 4.70 2.43
CA HIS A 77 -13.25 5.11 1.93
C HIS A 77 -13.75 6.43 2.54
N SER A 78 -13.14 6.88 3.64
CA SER A 78 -13.48 8.16 4.29
C SER A 78 -12.66 9.33 3.76
N ILE A 79 -11.72 9.10 2.84
CA ILE A 79 -10.96 10.18 2.19
C ILE A 79 -11.96 11.08 1.45
N PRO A 80 -12.01 12.39 1.73
CA PRO A 80 -12.94 13.30 1.07
C PRO A 80 -12.77 13.24 -0.45
N ASP A 81 -13.88 13.36 -1.20
CA ASP A 81 -13.81 13.58 -2.64
C ASP A 81 -13.23 14.97 -2.90
N ILE A 82 -11.93 15.04 -3.18
CA ILE A 82 -11.23 16.29 -3.57
C ILE A 82 -11.39 16.54 -5.08
N PHE A 83 -12.17 15.72 -5.79
CA PHE A 83 -12.41 15.79 -7.24
C PHE A 83 -13.86 16.14 -7.59
N LYS A 84 -14.50 17.03 -6.82
CA LYS A 84 -15.69 17.77 -7.29
C LYS A 84 -15.28 19.11 -7.88
#